data_AF-A0A2V9ZFE4-F1
#
_entry.id   AF-A0A2V9ZFE4-F1
#
_cell.length_a   1.000
_cell.length_b   1.000
_cell.length_c   1.000
_cell.angle_alpha   90.00
_cell.angle_beta   90.00
_cell.angle_gamma   90.00
#
_symmetry.space_group_name_H-M   'P 1'
#
loop_
_entity.id
_entity.type
_entity.pdbx_description
1 polymer ?
#
loop_
_entity_poly.entity_id
_entity_poly.type
_entity_poly.pdbx_seq_one_letter_code
_entity_poly.pdbx_strand_id
1 'polypeptide(L)'
;FLRLAKASGAKIAVVNARISDRSWPGYRWARPLLGKMLARVDLFLAQTEEDRERLIDIGARAERVEVTGNLKFDVAPPSPPPIVASLRAALHNAGAGPVLIAGSTMQGEEPLLLRAFEILRGSHPRAVLILAPRHPQRFQEVADLVASLGIVCWRRSLWSGEDLGGCVLLLDSIGELAAVYALGHLAFVGGSLSEHGGHNILEPAQYGVPILVGPHYENFRDIVNLFRAADAIRVVGPAELPLCVVELLSQEVDRSELARRALATVRAQTGATQRTLERLAAWLSPETIARTTEVSVPPIV
;
A
#
# COMPACT_ATOMS: atom_id res chain seq x y z
N PHE A 1 -9.15 -12.33 26.20
CA PHE A 1 -9.30 -10.86 26.05
C PHE A 1 -10.76 -10.41 25.95
N LEU A 2 -11.47 -10.62 24.82
CA LEU A 2 -12.83 -10.06 24.58
C LEU A 2 -13.86 -10.35 25.68
N ARG A 3 -13.82 -11.55 26.28
CA ARG A 3 -14.67 -11.90 27.43
C ARG A 3 -14.45 -10.98 28.63
N LEU A 4 -13.18 -10.69 28.96
CA LEU A 4 -12.82 -9.86 30.11
C LEU A 4 -13.17 -8.39 29.84
N ALA A 5 -12.91 -7.88 28.63
CA ALA A 5 -13.31 -6.53 28.22
C ALA A 5 -14.84 -6.34 28.31
N LYS A 6 -15.62 -7.34 27.91
CA LYS A 6 -17.08 -7.31 28.12
C LYS A 6 -17.47 -7.36 29.59
N ALA A 7 -16.79 -8.17 30.41
CA ALA A 7 -17.07 -8.26 31.84
C ALA A 7 -16.77 -6.95 32.59
N SER A 8 -15.86 -6.11 32.09
CA SER A 8 -15.59 -4.78 32.66
C SER A 8 -16.58 -3.70 32.21
N GLY A 9 -17.63 -4.05 31.45
CA GLY A 9 -18.58 -3.09 30.90
C GLY A 9 -18.10 -2.33 29.66
N ALA A 10 -16.93 -2.67 29.10
CA ALA A 10 -16.42 -1.99 27.92
C ALA A 10 -17.24 -2.36 26.66
N LYS A 11 -17.47 -1.35 25.83
CA LYS A 11 -17.95 -1.52 24.46
C LYS A 11 -16.77 -1.88 23.54
N ILE A 12 -16.95 -2.82 22.62
CA ILE A 12 -15.88 -3.34 21.74
C ILE A 12 -16.23 -3.09 20.28
N ALA A 13 -15.42 -2.28 19.60
CA ALA A 13 -15.48 -2.10 18.15
C ALA A 13 -14.25 -2.68 17.45
N VAL A 14 -14.45 -3.25 16.27
CA VAL A 14 -13.37 -3.63 15.34
C VAL A 14 -13.45 -2.70 14.14
N VAL A 15 -12.42 -1.88 13.98
CA VAL A 15 -12.36 -0.82 12.96
C VAL A 15 -11.47 -1.25 11.80
N ASN A 16 -11.80 -0.82 10.58
CA ASN A 16 -11.08 -1.17 9.36
C ASN A 16 -11.00 -2.70 9.18
N ALA A 17 -12.10 -3.39 9.51
CA ALA A 17 -12.17 -4.84 9.56
C ALA A 17 -12.04 -5.43 8.14
N ARG A 18 -11.21 -6.47 8.01
CA ARG A 18 -10.96 -7.18 6.76
C ARG A 18 -10.79 -8.67 7.03
N ILE A 19 -11.30 -9.50 6.12
CA ILE A 19 -11.09 -10.95 6.12
C ILE A 19 -10.42 -11.36 4.82
N SER A 20 -9.14 -11.73 4.88
CA SER A 20 -8.36 -12.12 3.70
C SER A 20 -8.77 -13.48 3.14
N ASP A 21 -8.50 -13.70 1.85
CA ASP A 21 -8.74 -14.99 1.17
C ASP A 21 -8.07 -16.17 1.85
N ARG A 22 -6.83 -15.95 2.33
CA ARG A 22 -6.05 -16.97 3.02
C ARG A 22 -6.72 -17.42 4.32
N SER A 23 -7.26 -16.48 5.09
CA SER A 23 -7.90 -16.77 6.38
C SER A 23 -9.35 -17.23 6.23
N TRP A 24 -9.99 -16.88 5.11
CA TRP A 24 -11.42 -17.07 4.90
C TRP A 24 -11.88 -18.52 5.04
N PRO A 25 -11.31 -19.52 4.32
CA PRO A 25 -11.73 -20.92 4.46
C PRO A 25 -11.57 -21.45 5.88
N GLY A 26 -10.46 -21.12 6.55
CA GLY A 26 -10.19 -21.56 7.92
C GLY A 26 -11.18 -20.96 8.92
N TYR A 27 -11.55 -19.70 8.76
CA TYR A 27 -12.54 -19.05 9.61
C TYR A 27 -13.95 -19.62 9.39
N ARG A 28 -14.33 -19.92 8.15
CA ARG A 28 -15.60 -20.59 7.86
C ARG A 28 -15.70 -21.95 8.54
N TRP A 29 -14.61 -22.73 8.47
CA TRP A 29 -14.54 -24.03 9.16
C TRP A 29 -14.65 -23.88 10.69
N ALA A 30 -14.01 -22.86 11.26
CA ALA A 30 -14.07 -22.56 12.70
C ALA A 30 -15.30 -21.74 13.14
N ARG A 31 -16.31 -21.56 12.27
CA ARG A 31 -17.48 -20.70 12.52
C ARG A 31 -18.17 -20.92 13.87
N PRO A 32 -18.42 -22.15 14.38
CA PRO A 32 -19.08 -22.33 15.67
C PRO A 32 -18.31 -21.74 16.85
N LEU A 33 -16.97 -21.73 16.77
CA LEU A 33 -16.09 -21.14 17.77
C LEU A 33 -15.97 -19.62 17.57
N LEU A 34 -15.72 -19.20 16.33
CA LEU A 34 -15.57 -17.78 15.99
C LEU A 34 -16.85 -17.00 16.21
N GLY A 35 -18.02 -17.54 15.86
CA GLY A 35 -19.31 -16.90 16.11
C GLY A 35 -19.53 -16.54 17.58
N LYS A 36 -19.14 -17.43 18.53
CA LYS A 36 -19.20 -17.15 19.97
C LYS A 36 -18.26 -16.01 20.40
N MET A 37 -17.14 -15.87 19.71
CA MET A 37 -16.16 -14.81 19.95
C MET A 37 -16.64 -13.48 19.34
N LEU A 38 -17.07 -13.48 18.08
CA LEU A 38 -17.54 -12.33 17.32
C LEU A 38 -18.85 -11.77 17.89
N ALA A 39 -19.71 -12.60 18.46
CA ALA A 39 -20.92 -12.16 19.18
C ALA A 39 -20.62 -11.24 20.39
N ARG A 40 -19.37 -11.22 20.87
CA ARG A 40 -18.93 -10.32 21.95
C ARG A 40 -18.47 -8.95 21.44
N VAL A 41 -18.29 -8.79 20.13
CA VAL A 41 -18.02 -7.50 19.50
C VAL A 41 -19.35 -6.81 19.24
N ASP A 42 -19.39 -5.51 19.53
CA ASP A 42 -20.60 -4.70 19.47
C ASP A 42 -20.75 -3.98 18.12
N LEU A 43 -19.63 -3.68 17.47
CA LEU A 43 -19.60 -2.96 16.20
C LEU A 43 -18.40 -3.40 15.36
N PHE A 44 -18.65 -3.73 14.11
CA PHE A 44 -17.63 -3.94 13.09
C PHE A 44 -17.79 -2.86 12.03
N LEU A 45 -16.68 -2.18 11.71
CA LEU A 45 -16.60 -1.21 10.63
C LEU A 45 -15.69 -1.80 9.56
N ALA A 46 -16.29 -2.42 8.56
CA ALA A 46 -15.64 -3.18 7.50
C ALA A 46 -15.11 -2.27 6.38
N GLN A 47 -14.05 -2.74 5.72
CA GLN A 47 -13.41 -2.03 4.60
C GLN A 47 -14.26 -2.03 3.33
N THR A 48 -14.90 -3.17 3.04
CA THR A 48 -15.67 -3.40 1.81
C THR A 48 -16.96 -4.16 2.12
N GLU A 49 -17.87 -4.21 1.14
CA GLU A 49 -19.07 -5.04 1.25
C GLU A 49 -18.72 -6.54 1.33
N GLU A 50 -17.71 -6.99 0.59
CA GLU A 50 -17.21 -8.36 0.67
C GLU A 50 -16.72 -8.71 2.09
N ASP A 51 -15.99 -7.80 2.74
CA ASP A 51 -15.56 -8.00 4.12
C ASP A 51 -16.73 -8.07 5.10
N ARG A 52 -17.78 -7.27 4.87
CA ARG A 52 -19.02 -7.32 5.66
C ARG A 52 -19.71 -8.68 5.50
N GLU A 53 -19.90 -9.15 4.26
CA GLU A 53 -20.49 -10.46 3.98
C GLU A 53 -19.68 -11.59 4.63
N ARG A 54 -18.35 -11.54 4.50
CA ARG A 54 -17.45 -12.50 5.13
C ARG A 54 -17.59 -12.52 6.64
N LEU A 55 -17.56 -11.36 7.30
CA LEU A 55 -17.74 -11.26 8.75
C LEU A 55 -19.06 -11.90 9.20
N ILE A 56 -20.15 -11.66 8.47
CA ILE A 56 -21.46 -12.24 8.75
C ILE A 56 -21.43 -13.76 8.59
N ASP A 57 -20.87 -14.28 7.50
CA ASP A 57 -20.82 -15.73 7.25
C ASP A 57 -19.95 -16.48 8.29
N ILE A 58 -18.92 -15.86 8.89
CA ILE A 58 -18.18 -16.46 10.03
C ILE A 58 -18.82 -16.24 11.41
N GLY A 59 -20.00 -15.63 11.46
CA GLY A 59 -20.84 -15.56 12.66
C GLY A 59 -20.83 -14.22 13.39
N ALA A 60 -20.37 -13.13 12.75
CA ALA A 60 -20.72 -11.79 13.23
C ALA A 60 -22.22 -11.53 13.02
N ARG A 61 -22.83 -10.77 13.93
CA ARG A 61 -24.24 -10.37 13.83
C ARG A 61 -24.40 -9.30 12.77
N ALA A 62 -25.29 -9.51 11.79
CA ALA A 62 -25.45 -8.61 10.64
C ALA A 62 -25.78 -7.17 11.05
N GLU A 63 -26.60 -6.99 12.09
CA GLU A 63 -26.97 -5.70 12.65
C GLU A 63 -25.82 -4.96 13.35
N ARG A 64 -24.65 -5.60 13.50
CA ARG A 64 -23.44 -5.02 14.10
C ARG A 64 -22.32 -4.81 13.09
N VAL A 65 -22.54 -5.12 11.80
CA VAL A 65 -21.52 -4.98 10.76
C VAL A 65 -21.95 -3.91 9.78
N GLU A 66 -21.15 -2.85 9.68
CA GLU A 66 -21.37 -1.72 8.77
C GLU A 66 -20.11 -1.51 7.93
N VAL A 67 -20.25 -0.94 6.73
CA VAL A 67 -19.13 -0.61 5.85
C VAL A 67 -18.83 0.88 5.98
N THR A 68 -17.62 1.24 6.41
CA THR A 68 -17.17 2.64 6.45
C THR A 68 -16.12 2.96 5.41
N GLY A 69 -15.61 1.93 4.72
CA GLY A 69 -14.55 2.05 3.74
C GLY A 69 -13.17 1.76 4.33
N ASN A 70 -12.15 1.81 3.48
CA ASN A 70 -10.79 1.46 3.87
C ASN A 70 -10.02 2.71 4.31
N LEU A 71 -9.62 2.74 5.59
CA LEU A 71 -8.90 3.88 6.18
C LEU A 71 -7.54 4.16 5.51
N LYS A 72 -6.97 3.18 4.80
CA LYS A 72 -5.68 3.33 4.12
C LYS A 72 -5.70 4.42 3.04
N PHE A 73 -6.87 4.75 2.47
CA PHE A 73 -7.00 5.78 1.44
C PHE A 73 -6.93 7.22 1.99
N ASP A 74 -7.16 7.42 3.29
CA ASP A 74 -7.15 8.74 3.92
C ASP A 74 -5.82 9.11 4.57
N VAL A 75 -4.83 8.23 4.51
CA VAL A 75 -3.49 8.52 5.02
C VAL A 75 -2.89 9.62 4.16
N ALA A 76 -2.79 10.85 4.67
CA ALA A 76 -2.16 11.93 3.92
C ALA A 76 -0.69 11.60 3.61
N PRO A 77 -0.17 12.00 2.44
CA PRO A 77 1.25 11.90 2.17
C PRO A 77 2.02 12.68 3.26
N PRO A 78 3.14 12.13 3.77
CA PRO A 78 3.91 12.82 4.79
C PRO A 78 4.44 14.15 4.24
N SER A 79 4.61 15.15 5.12
CA SER A 79 5.34 16.36 4.77
C SER A 79 6.70 15.97 4.18
N PRO A 80 7.04 16.43 2.96
CA PRO A 80 8.23 15.96 2.28
C PRO A 80 9.46 16.36 3.10
N PRO A 81 10.34 15.42 3.46
CA PRO A 81 11.57 15.75 4.18
C PRO A 81 12.47 16.61 3.28
N PRO A 82 13.39 17.41 3.85
CA PRO A 82 14.25 18.33 3.08
C PRO A 82 15.00 17.65 1.92
N ILE A 83 15.33 16.37 2.07
CA ILE A 83 15.97 15.58 1.02
C ILE A 83 15.17 15.55 -0.29
N VAL A 84 13.84 15.50 -0.25
CA VAL A 84 13.03 15.42 -1.47
C VAL A 84 13.25 16.67 -2.32
N ALA A 85 13.40 17.84 -1.70
CA ALA A 85 13.74 19.07 -2.39
C ALA A 85 15.17 19.02 -2.96
N SER A 86 16.15 18.52 -2.18
CA SER A 86 17.54 18.37 -2.64
C SER A 86 17.66 17.40 -3.83
N LEU A 87 17.00 16.25 -3.77
CA LEU A 87 16.97 15.28 -4.87
C LEU A 87 16.28 15.85 -6.10
N ARG A 88 15.16 16.56 -5.93
CA ARG A 88 14.48 17.25 -7.04
C ARG A 88 15.42 18.25 -7.74
N ALA A 89 16.13 19.07 -6.96
CA ALA A 89 17.09 20.02 -7.50
C ALA A 89 18.25 19.32 -8.22
N ALA A 90 18.80 18.25 -7.64
CA ALA A 90 19.87 17.47 -8.26
C ALA A 90 19.43 16.80 -9.57
N LEU A 91 18.25 16.17 -9.60
CA LEU A 91 17.66 15.59 -10.81
C LEU A 91 17.51 16.65 -11.92
N HIS A 92 16.98 17.82 -11.56
CA HIS A 92 16.80 18.92 -12.49
C HIS A 92 18.15 19.45 -13.02
N ASN A 93 19.10 19.74 -12.13
CA ASN A 93 20.41 20.31 -12.49
C ASN A 93 21.24 19.36 -13.36
N ALA A 94 21.09 18.05 -13.13
CA ALA A 94 21.71 17.01 -13.94
C ALA A 94 21.03 16.81 -15.30
N GLY A 95 19.85 17.39 -15.56
CA GLY A 95 19.02 16.99 -16.70
C GLY A 95 18.69 15.49 -16.68
N ALA A 96 18.53 14.94 -15.46
CA ALA A 96 18.32 13.52 -15.23
C ALA A 96 16.84 13.16 -15.37
N GLY A 97 16.56 12.05 -16.05
CA GLY A 97 15.21 11.59 -16.30
C GLY A 97 15.12 10.63 -17.49
N PRO A 98 14.05 9.83 -17.59
CA PRO A 98 12.96 9.71 -16.61
C PRO A 98 13.40 9.01 -15.31
N VAL A 99 12.58 9.14 -14.26
CA VAL A 99 12.84 8.54 -12.93
C VAL A 99 11.92 7.36 -12.70
N LEU A 100 12.50 6.16 -12.63
CA LEU A 100 11.83 4.94 -12.17
C LEU A 100 12.07 4.79 -10.66
N ILE A 101 11.01 4.58 -9.89
CA ILE A 101 11.10 4.29 -8.46
C ILE A 101 10.67 2.85 -8.22
N ALA A 102 11.60 2.00 -7.80
CA ALA A 102 11.30 0.65 -7.37
C ALA A 102 11.25 0.61 -5.85
N GLY A 103 10.03 0.68 -5.30
CA GLY A 103 9.78 0.83 -3.88
C GLY A 103 9.43 -0.48 -3.18
N SER A 104 10.00 -0.69 -2.00
CA SER A 104 9.79 -1.89 -1.19
C SER A 104 10.14 -3.20 -1.93
N THR A 105 11.28 -3.23 -2.62
CA THR A 105 11.69 -4.45 -3.35
C THR A 105 12.07 -5.58 -2.40
N MET A 106 11.79 -6.80 -2.85
CA MET A 106 12.11 -8.06 -2.17
C MET A 106 13.12 -8.86 -2.96
N GLN A 107 13.72 -9.86 -2.31
CA GLN A 107 14.78 -10.67 -2.91
C GLN A 107 14.31 -11.34 -4.20
N GLY A 108 15.09 -11.18 -5.26
CA GLY A 108 14.80 -11.69 -6.59
C GLY A 108 14.11 -10.68 -7.52
N GLU A 109 13.60 -9.57 -7.01
CA GLU A 109 13.01 -8.52 -7.84
C GLU A 109 14.06 -7.54 -8.37
N GLU A 110 15.11 -7.24 -7.58
CA GLU A 110 16.12 -6.25 -7.94
C GLU A 110 16.84 -6.56 -9.27
N PRO A 111 17.24 -7.82 -9.58
CA PRO A 111 17.86 -8.13 -10.86
C PRO A 111 16.98 -7.82 -12.07
N LEU A 112 15.66 -8.04 -11.96
CA LEU A 112 14.71 -7.77 -13.04
C LEU A 112 14.54 -6.27 -13.27
N LEU A 113 14.49 -5.50 -12.18
CA LEU A 113 14.40 -4.05 -12.21
C LEU A 113 15.68 -3.40 -12.76
N LEU A 114 16.84 -3.92 -12.38
CA LEU A 114 18.13 -3.46 -12.91
C LEU A 114 18.25 -3.75 -14.40
N ARG A 115 17.80 -4.94 -14.85
CA ARG A 115 17.71 -5.24 -16.29
C ARG A 115 16.77 -4.30 -17.03
N ALA A 116 15.60 -4.00 -16.47
CA ALA A 116 14.68 -3.02 -17.04
C ALA A 116 15.32 -1.63 -17.16
N PHE A 117 16.06 -1.22 -16.12
CA PHE A 117 16.78 0.04 -16.09
C PHE A 117 17.91 0.12 -17.13
N GLU A 118 18.68 -0.95 -17.32
CA GLU A 118 19.71 -1.01 -18.36
C GLU A 118 19.13 -0.84 -19.77
N ILE A 119 18.01 -1.52 -20.06
CA ILE A 119 17.32 -1.39 -21.36
C ILE A 119 16.80 0.04 -21.53
N LEU A 120 16.20 0.61 -20.48
CA LEU A 120 15.74 2.00 -20.47
C LEU A 120 16.88 2.97 -20.78
N ARG A 121 18.07 2.76 -20.19
CA ARG A 121 19.24 3.61 -20.44
C ARG A 121 19.74 3.58 -21.88
N GLY A 122 19.43 2.55 -22.65
CA GLY A 122 19.72 2.50 -24.09
C GLY A 122 18.98 3.59 -24.89
N SER A 123 17.78 3.97 -24.47
CA SER A 123 16.99 5.06 -25.08
C SER A 123 17.06 6.37 -24.29
N HIS A 124 17.27 6.28 -22.97
CA HIS A 124 17.33 7.41 -22.06
C HIS A 124 18.60 7.33 -21.20
N PRO A 125 19.77 7.72 -21.72
CA PRO A 125 21.06 7.54 -21.04
C PRO A 125 21.14 8.20 -19.66
N ARG A 126 20.34 9.27 -19.44
CA ARG A 126 20.25 10.00 -18.17
C ARG A 126 19.09 9.56 -17.27
N ALA A 127 18.42 8.44 -17.58
CA ALA A 127 17.40 7.86 -16.70
C ALA A 127 17.96 7.55 -15.31
N VAL A 128 17.10 7.59 -14.30
CA VAL A 128 17.48 7.32 -12.91
C VAL A 128 16.59 6.20 -12.35
N LEU A 129 17.20 5.24 -11.67
CA LEU A 129 16.48 4.27 -10.86
C LEU A 129 16.68 4.61 -9.38
N ILE A 130 15.61 4.98 -8.69
CA ILE A 130 15.59 5.01 -7.23
C ILE A 130 15.15 3.63 -6.75
N LEU A 131 16.05 2.90 -6.10
CA LEU A 131 15.82 1.53 -5.65
C LEU A 131 15.72 1.50 -4.13
N ALA A 132 14.59 1.05 -3.58
CA ALA A 132 14.34 1.03 -2.14
C ALA A 132 14.00 -0.39 -1.67
N PRO A 133 15.01 -1.18 -1.23
CA PRO A 133 14.79 -2.51 -0.67
C PRO A 133 13.93 -2.44 0.60
N ARG A 134 13.02 -3.39 0.76
CA ARG A 134 12.11 -3.44 1.91
C ARG A 134 12.83 -3.62 3.26
N HIS A 135 13.98 -4.28 3.22
CA HIS A 135 14.68 -4.82 4.38
C HIS A 135 16.07 -4.21 4.54
N PRO A 136 16.34 -3.46 5.64
CA PRO A 136 17.62 -2.76 5.83
C PRO A 136 18.85 -3.67 5.79
N GLN A 137 18.74 -4.90 6.26
CA GLN A 137 19.83 -5.88 6.23
C GLN A 137 20.30 -6.23 4.80
N ARG A 138 19.48 -5.94 3.77
CA ARG A 138 19.79 -6.19 2.36
C ARG A 138 20.41 -4.99 1.65
N PHE A 139 20.56 -3.83 2.30
CA PHE A 139 21.09 -2.65 1.62
C PHE A 139 22.50 -2.87 1.05
N GLN A 140 23.37 -3.57 1.80
CA GLN A 140 24.71 -3.89 1.30
C GLN A 140 24.65 -4.87 0.13
N GLU A 141 23.88 -5.96 0.27
CA GLU A 141 23.68 -6.97 -0.80
C GLU A 141 23.21 -6.32 -2.11
N VAL A 142 22.24 -5.40 -2.03
CA VAL A 142 21.70 -4.71 -3.21
C VAL A 142 22.72 -3.71 -3.78
N ALA A 143 23.47 -2.99 -2.94
CA ALA A 143 24.54 -2.12 -3.42
C ALA A 143 25.63 -2.91 -4.19
N ASP A 144 26.03 -4.07 -3.65
CA ASP A 144 27.02 -4.95 -4.27
C ASP A 144 26.50 -5.52 -5.61
N LEU A 145 25.21 -5.87 -5.67
CA LEU A 145 24.55 -6.30 -6.91
C LEU A 145 24.64 -5.20 -7.98
N VAL A 146 24.27 -3.95 -7.65
CA VAL A 146 24.31 -2.84 -8.61
C VAL A 146 25.75 -2.59 -9.08
N ALA A 147 26.72 -2.62 -8.17
CA ALA A 147 28.14 -2.44 -8.48
C ALA A 147 28.67 -3.55 -9.39
N SER A 148 28.23 -4.80 -9.21
CA SER A 148 28.64 -5.94 -10.03
C SER A 148 28.20 -5.82 -11.50
N LEU A 149 27.16 -5.03 -11.77
CA LEU A 149 26.69 -4.70 -13.13
C LEU A 149 27.42 -3.48 -13.74
N GLY A 150 28.38 -2.89 -13.01
CA GLY A 150 29.11 -1.71 -13.46
C GLY A 150 28.23 -0.44 -13.51
N ILE A 151 27.09 -0.43 -12.81
CA ILE A 151 26.19 0.72 -12.76
C ILE A 151 26.64 1.64 -11.62
N VAL A 152 26.71 2.96 -11.88
CA VAL A 152 26.99 3.96 -10.85
C VAL A 152 25.87 3.91 -9.80
N CYS A 153 26.24 3.66 -8.55
CA CYS A 153 25.31 3.55 -7.44
C CYS A 153 25.64 4.56 -6.34
N TRP A 154 24.69 5.44 -6.03
CA TRP A 154 24.78 6.33 -4.87
C TRP A 154 23.91 5.78 -3.75
N ARG A 155 24.45 5.74 -2.54
CA ARG A 155 23.68 5.42 -1.34
C ARG A 155 23.06 6.69 -0.81
N ARG A 156 21.74 6.70 -0.62
CA ARG A 156 21.01 7.86 -0.12
C ARG A 156 21.62 8.40 1.17
N SER A 157 21.98 7.55 2.13
CA SER A 157 22.57 7.92 3.41
C SER A 157 23.91 8.66 3.31
N LEU A 158 24.63 8.48 2.21
CA LEU A 158 25.96 9.06 1.95
C LEU A 158 25.95 10.11 0.82
N TRP A 159 24.84 10.22 0.09
CA TRP A 159 24.72 11.13 -1.05
C TRP A 159 24.80 12.59 -0.58
N SER A 160 25.69 13.34 -1.23
CA SER A 160 26.09 14.69 -0.86
C SER A 160 25.95 15.71 -2.00
N GLY A 161 25.33 15.32 -3.11
CA GLY A 161 25.09 16.18 -4.28
C GLY A 161 25.72 15.69 -5.57
N GLU A 162 26.14 14.42 -5.61
CA GLU A 162 26.67 13.78 -6.80
C GLU A 162 25.63 13.75 -7.94
N ASP A 163 26.10 13.77 -9.20
CA ASP A 163 25.25 13.71 -10.39
C ASP A 163 24.41 12.42 -10.38
N LEU A 164 23.08 12.58 -10.50
CA LEU A 164 22.11 11.49 -10.49
C LEU A 164 21.81 10.93 -11.89
N GLY A 165 22.26 11.57 -12.97
CA GLY A 165 21.96 11.14 -14.33
C GLY A 165 22.55 9.77 -14.67
N GLY A 166 21.71 8.82 -15.10
CA GLY A 166 22.16 7.50 -15.52
C GLY A 166 22.55 6.56 -14.38
N CYS A 167 22.27 6.92 -13.12
CA CYS A 167 22.68 6.16 -11.93
C CYS A 167 21.51 5.42 -11.26
N VAL A 168 21.88 4.54 -10.32
CA VAL A 168 20.98 4.02 -9.30
C VAL A 168 21.17 4.82 -8.01
N LEU A 169 20.09 5.37 -7.47
CA LEU A 169 20.07 5.89 -6.11
C LEU A 169 19.45 4.84 -5.20
N LEU A 170 20.29 4.15 -4.42
CA LEU A 170 19.85 3.18 -3.41
C LEU A 170 19.30 3.94 -2.19
N LEU A 171 18.00 3.83 -1.95
CA LEU A 171 17.34 4.37 -0.77
C LEU A 171 17.60 3.44 0.43
N ASP A 172 18.74 3.63 1.08
CA ASP A 172 19.19 2.86 2.24
C ASP A 172 18.82 3.53 3.59
N SER A 173 17.67 4.19 3.63
CA SER A 173 17.10 4.91 4.75
C SER A 173 15.64 4.52 4.99
N ILE A 174 15.20 4.55 6.25
CA ILE A 174 13.83 4.18 6.62
C ILE A 174 12.95 5.43 6.68
N GLY A 175 11.73 5.33 6.14
CA GLY A 175 10.70 6.37 6.27
C GLY A 175 10.72 7.46 5.19
N GLU A 176 11.68 7.45 4.26
CA GLU A 176 11.76 8.44 3.17
C GLU A 176 10.96 8.02 1.92
N LEU A 177 10.74 6.71 1.70
CA LEU A 177 10.17 6.16 0.45
C LEU A 177 8.85 6.81 0.03
N ALA A 178 7.90 6.94 0.98
CA ALA A 178 6.58 7.50 0.70
C ALA A 178 6.70 8.89 0.06
N ALA A 179 7.55 9.77 0.60
CA ALA A 179 7.74 11.12 0.06
C ALA A 179 8.59 11.14 -1.22
N VAL A 180 9.51 10.18 -1.38
CA VAL A 180 10.37 10.05 -2.57
C VAL A 180 9.56 9.72 -3.82
N TYR A 181 8.40 9.09 -3.70
CA TYR A 181 7.50 8.89 -4.85
C TYR A 181 7.13 10.20 -5.56
N ALA A 182 7.14 11.35 -4.88
CA ALA A 182 6.91 12.67 -5.50
C ALA A 182 7.94 13.07 -6.58
N LEU A 183 9.01 12.29 -6.76
CA LEU A 183 10.06 12.46 -7.78
C LEU A 183 9.88 11.53 -8.99
N GLY A 184 8.99 10.53 -8.88
CA GLY A 184 8.88 9.44 -9.83
C GLY A 184 8.07 9.81 -11.07
N HIS A 185 8.49 9.26 -12.21
CA HIS A 185 7.71 9.24 -13.45
C HIS A 185 6.98 7.90 -13.62
N LEU A 186 7.50 6.83 -12.99
CA LEU A 186 6.91 5.51 -12.92
C LEU A 186 7.32 4.87 -11.59
N ALA A 187 6.40 4.17 -10.94
CA ALA A 187 6.67 3.40 -9.73
C ALA A 187 6.47 1.91 -9.99
N PHE A 188 7.41 1.08 -9.56
CA PHE A 188 7.19 -0.34 -9.34
C PHE A 188 7.08 -0.58 -7.83
N VAL A 189 5.99 -1.22 -7.39
CA VAL A 189 5.77 -1.55 -5.97
C VAL A 189 6.09 -3.02 -5.75
N GLY A 190 7.17 -3.28 -5.03
CA GLY A 190 7.75 -4.61 -4.84
C GLY A 190 7.00 -5.52 -3.87
N GLY A 191 7.64 -6.65 -3.57
CA GLY A 191 7.04 -7.79 -2.91
C GLY A 191 5.94 -8.44 -3.75
N SER A 192 5.91 -8.15 -5.06
CA SER A 192 4.77 -8.40 -5.93
C SER A 192 5.08 -9.28 -7.14
N LEU A 193 6.36 -9.40 -7.53
CA LEU A 193 6.81 -10.41 -8.51
C LEU A 193 7.17 -11.74 -7.85
N SER A 194 7.23 -11.75 -6.53
CA SER A 194 7.45 -12.93 -5.69
C SER A 194 6.29 -13.07 -4.71
N GLU A 195 6.06 -14.27 -4.16
CA GLU A 195 4.92 -14.63 -3.30
C GLU A 195 4.95 -14.00 -1.89
N HIS A 196 5.29 -12.71 -1.80
CA HIS A 196 5.32 -11.94 -0.55
C HIS A 196 4.02 -11.15 -0.29
N GLY A 197 3.10 -11.13 -1.25
CA GLY A 197 1.76 -10.55 -1.12
C GLY A 197 1.66 -9.06 -1.44
N GLY A 198 2.72 -8.44 -1.95
CA GLY A 198 2.75 -7.05 -2.39
C GLY A 198 2.87 -6.03 -1.26
N HIS A 199 3.12 -4.78 -1.66
CA HIS A 199 3.24 -3.62 -0.80
C HIS A 199 2.24 -2.49 -1.17
N ASN A 200 2.32 -1.38 -0.43
CA ASN A 200 1.31 -0.33 -0.47
C ASN A 200 1.38 0.51 -1.76
N ILE A 201 0.45 0.29 -2.69
CA ILE A 201 0.35 1.07 -3.93
C ILE A 201 -0.24 2.47 -3.74
N LEU A 202 -0.80 2.78 -2.55
CA LEU A 202 -1.42 4.09 -2.32
C LEU A 202 -0.39 5.22 -2.22
N GLU A 203 0.83 4.92 -1.75
CA GLU A 203 1.90 5.91 -1.63
C GLU A 203 2.24 6.56 -2.98
N PRO A 204 2.57 5.81 -4.06
CA PRO A 204 2.77 6.44 -5.37
C PRO A 204 1.48 7.00 -5.98
N ALA A 205 0.32 6.35 -5.74
CA ALA A 205 -0.96 6.79 -6.30
C ALA A 205 -1.35 8.20 -5.85
N GLN A 206 -1.07 8.55 -4.60
CA GLN A 206 -1.36 9.88 -4.02
C GLN A 206 -0.59 11.01 -4.70
N TYR A 207 0.60 10.72 -5.24
CA TYR A 207 1.39 11.67 -6.03
C TYR A 207 1.02 11.66 -7.52
N GLY A 208 0.03 10.85 -7.93
CA GLY A 208 -0.30 10.66 -9.34
C GLY A 208 0.82 9.99 -10.11
N VAL A 209 1.63 9.14 -9.46
CA VAL A 209 2.67 8.39 -10.15
C VAL A 209 2.05 7.11 -10.71
N PRO A 210 2.23 6.81 -12.01
CA PRO A 210 1.82 5.55 -12.63
C PRO A 210 2.47 4.35 -11.94
N ILE A 211 1.73 3.24 -11.83
CA ILE A 211 2.14 2.13 -10.96
C ILE A 211 2.17 0.81 -11.73
N LEU A 212 3.30 0.13 -11.62
CA LEU A 212 3.51 -1.27 -11.94
C LEU A 212 3.51 -2.10 -10.66
N VAL A 213 2.89 -3.27 -10.73
CA VAL A 213 2.85 -4.25 -9.63
C VAL A 213 2.95 -5.64 -10.27
N GLY A 214 3.60 -6.60 -9.60
CA GLY A 214 3.60 -7.99 -10.04
C GLY A 214 2.28 -8.73 -9.71
N PRO A 215 2.13 -10.01 -10.09
CA PRO A 215 0.88 -10.76 -9.93
C PRO A 215 0.56 -11.14 -8.47
N HIS A 216 1.50 -11.03 -7.54
CA HIS A 216 1.35 -11.43 -6.14
C HIS A 216 1.06 -10.23 -5.25
N TYR A 217 -0.21 -9.92 -5.04
CA TYR A 217 -0.64 -8.73 -4.29
C TYR A 217 -1.69 -9.02 -3.21
N GLU A 218 -1.71 -10.23 -2.69
CA GLU A 218 -2.70 -10.76 -1.75
C GLU A 218 -2.90 -9.86 -0.50
N ASN A 219 -1.82 -9.25 0.02
CA ASN A 219 -1.90 -8.34 1.17
C ASN A 219 -2.61 -7.02 0.83
N PHE A 220 -2.65 -6.63 -0.44
CA PHE A 220 -3.26 -5.40 -0.96
C PHE A 220 -4.35 -5.67 -2.00
N ARG A 221 -4.86 -6.90 -2.08
CA ARG A 221 -5.84 -7.38 -3.06
C ARG A 221 -6.98 -6.42 -3.34
N ASP A 222 -7.66 -5.95 -2.30
CA ASP A 222 -8.87 -5.14 -2.48
C ASP A 222 -8.52 -3.77 -3.07
N ILE A 223 -7.39 -3.20 -2.66
CA ILE A 223 -6.86 -1.94 -3.21
C ILE A 223 -6.41 -2.17 -4.66
N VAL A 224 -5.64 -3.22 -4.93
CA VAL A 224 -5.14 -3.51 -6.28
C VAL A 224 -6.29 -3.81 -7.23
N ASN A 225 -7.26 -4.65 -6.85
CA ASN A 225 -8.42 -4.96 -7.68
C ASN A 225 -9.28 -3.72 -7.97
N LEU A 226 -9.44 -2.81 -7.00
CA LEU A 226 -10.10 -1.53 -7.23
C LEU A 226 -9.37 -0.72 -8.32
N PHE A 227 -8.05 -0.60 -8.22
CA PHE A 227 -7.26 0.12 -9.22
C PHE A 227 -7.25 -0.59 -10.58
N ARG A 228 -7.24 -1.93 -10.62
CA ARG A 228 -7.36 -2.70 -11.87
C ARG A 228 -8.71 -2.46 -12.54
N ALA A 229 -9.79 -2.45 -11.78
CA ALA A 229 -11.13 -2.17 -12.31
C ALA A 229 -11.25 -0.75 -12.89
N ALA A 230 -10.47 0.19 -12.36
CA ALA A 230 -10.35 1.55 -12.89
C ALA A 230 -9.30 1.73 -14.00
N ASP A 231 -8.67 0.64 -14.45
CA ASP A 231 -7.53 0.64 -15.39
C ASP A 231 -6.44 1.65 -14.98
N ALA A 232 -6.15 1.70 -13.68
CA ALA A 232 -5.32 2.70 -13.01
C ALA A 232 -3.91 2.19 -12.65
N ILE A 233 -3.64 0.90 -12.86
CA ILE A 233 -2.33 0.25 -12.68
C ILE A 233 -2.10 -0.79 -13.77
N ARG A 234 -0.84 -1.20 -13.94
CA ARG A 234 -0.49 -2.37 -14.76
C ARG A 234 0.03 -3.48 -13.86
N VAL A 235 -0.52 -4.68 -14.05
CA VAL A 235 -0.01 -5.91 -13.43
C VAL A 235 0.89 -6.59 -14.45
N VAL A 236 2.15 -6.85 -14.09
CA VAL A 236 3.18 -7.34 -15.03
C VAL A 236 3.90 -8.56 -14.47
N GLY A 237 4.14 -9.57 -15.30
CA GLY A 237 5.00 -10.69 -14.93
C GLY A 237 6.50 -10.37 -15.01
N PRO A 238 7.37 -11.24 -14.46
CA PRO A 238 8.83 -11.08 -14.53
C PRO A 238 9.38 -10.88 -15.95
N ALA A 239 8.81 -11.57 -16.93
CA ALA A 239 9.24 -11.49 -18.33
C ALA A 239 8.79 -10.20 -19.04
N GLU A 240 7.66 -9.63 -18.60
CA GLU A 240 7.00 -8.47 -19.23
C GLU A 240 7.50 -7.15 -18.63
N LEU A 241 7.94 -7.17 -17.37
CA LEU A 241 8.36 -5.99 -16.63
C LEU A 241 9.33 -5.09 -17.41
N PRO A 242 10.44 -5.60 -18.01
CA PRO A 242 11.40 -4.72 -18.67
C PRO A 242 10.80 -3.95 -19.85
N LEU A 243 9.97 -4.62 -20.66
CA LEU A 243 9.33 -3.99 -21.82
C LEU A 243 8.28 -2.95 -21.38
N CYS A 244 7.46 -3.29 -20.38
CA CYS A 244 6.42 -2.39 -19.88
C CYS A 244 7.02 -1.11 -19.25
N VAL A 245 8.15 -1.23 -18.54
CA VAL A 245 8.89 -0.07 -18.02
C VAL A 245 9.32 0.87 -19.15
N VAL A 246 9.93 0.33 -20.21
CA VAL A 246 10.42 1.12 -21.34
C VAL A 246 9.26 1.75 -22.11
N GLU A 247 8.19 1.00 -22.34
CA GLU A 247 6.97 1.48 -23.00
C GLU A 247 6.38 2.70 -22.28
N LEU A 248 6.07 2.57 -20.98
CA LEU A 248 5.46 3.65 -20.21
C LEU A 248 6.37 4.85 -20.00
N LEU A 249 7.69 4.64 -19.93
CA LEU A 249 8.63 5.76 -19.79
C LEU A 249 8.96 6.45 -21.11
N SER A 250 8.72 5.79 -22.24
CA SER A 250 8.88 6.38 -23.58
C SER A 250 7.59 7.02 -24.11
N GLN A 251 6.41 6.62 -23.62
CA GLN A 251 5.11 7.11 -24.08
C GLN A 251 4.42 7.98 -23.03
N GLU A 252 4.44 9.31 -23.23
CA GLU A 252 3.90 10.27 -22.26
C GLU A 252 2.38 10.19 -22.08
N VAL A 253 1.62 9.90 -23.13
CA VAL A 253 0.14 9.84 -23.11
C VAL A 253 -0.34 8.72 -22.18
N ASP A 254 0.17 7.50 -22.40
CA ASP A 254 -0.21 6.32 -21.62
C ASP A 254 0.17 6.48 -20.14
N ARG A 255 1.35 7.03 -19.89
CA ARG A 255 1.83 7.37 -18.55
C ARG A 255 0.89 8.35 -17.84
N SER A 256 0.52 9.44 -18.51
CA SER A 256 -0.31 10.51 -17.92
C SER A 256 -1.74 10.04 -17.64
N GLU A 257 -2.27 9.17 -18.49
CA GLU A 257 -3.61 8.62 -18.30
C GLU A 257 -3.65 7.62 -17.14
N LEU A 258 -2.62 6.77 -16.99
CA LEU A 258 -2.50 5.86 -15.85
C LEU A 258 -2.38 6.63 -14.52
N ALA A 259 -1.54 7.68 -14.50
CA ALA A 259 -1.41 8.62 -13.38
C ALA A 259 -2.75 9.24 -12.97
N ARG A 260 -3.49 9.76 -13.95
CA ARG A 260 -4.78 10.43 -13.73
C ARG A 260 -5.80 9.49 -13.11
N ARG A 261 -5.90 8.25 -13.62
CA ARG A 261 -6.81 7.22 -13.09
C ARG A 261 -6.41 6.77 -11.70
N ALA A 262 -5.12 6.60 -11.42
CA ALA A 262 -4.62 6.27 -10.08
C ALA A 262 -5.04 7.32 -9.05
N LEU A 263 -4.79 8.60 -9.36
CA LEU A 263 -5.17 9.70 -8.48
C LEU A 263 -6.70 9.82 -8.30
N ALA A 264 -7.47 9.65 -9.38
CA ALA A 264 -8.92 9.65 -9.32
C ALA A 264 -9.46 8.51 -8.44
N THR A 265 -8.85 7.31 -8.55
CA THR A 265 -9.22 6.14 -7.74
C THR A 265 -8.98 6.38 -6.26
N VAL A 266 -7.84 7.00 -5.89
CA VAL A 266 -7.58 7.39 -4.49
C VAL A 266 -8.66 8.36 -4.00
N ARG A 267 -8.90 9.44 -4.74
CA ARG A 267 -9.87 10.48 -4.36
C ARG A 267 -11.28 9.92 -4.18
N ALA A 268 -11.71 9.00 -5.04
CA ALA A 268 -13.02 8.35 -4.96
C ALA A 268 -13.23 7.53 -3.68
N GLN A 269 -12.16 7.09 -3.01
CA GLN A 269 -12.24 6.26 -1.80
C GLN A 269 -12.03 7.03 -0.49
N THR A 270 -11.69 8.32 -0.57
CA THR A 270 -11.48 9.15 0.62
C THR A 270 -12.74 9.33 1.47
N GLY A 271 -12.55 9.75 2.72
CA GLY A 271 -13.61 10.02 3.70
C GLY A 271 -13.98 8.81 4.57
N ALA A 272 -13.28 7.68 4.46
CA ALA A 272 -13.53 6.50 5.28
C ALA A 272 -13.27 6.76 6.77
N THR A 273 -12.24 7.56 7.06
CA THR A 273 -11.86 8.01 8.40
C THR A 273 -12.94 8.85 9.02
N GLN A 274 -13.46 9.84 8.28
CA GLN A 274 -14.54 10.70 8.75
C GLN A 274 -15.81 9.87 9.04
N ARG A 275 -16.24 9.02 8.10
CA ARG A 275 -17.39 8.11 8.30
C ARG A 275 -17.20 7.21 9.52
N THR A 276 -16.00 6.68 9.70
CA THR A 276 -15.64 5.82 10.85
C THR A 276 -15.73 6.60 12.16
N LEU A 277 -15.18 7.81 12.22
CA LEU A 277 -15.21 8.66 13.41
C LEU A 277 -16.63 9.09 13.77
N GLU A 278 -17.42 9.53 12.79
CA GLU A 278 -18.83 9.89 12.98
C GLU A 278 -19.62 8.71 13.53
N ARG A 279 -19.40 7.52 12.97
CA ARG A 279 -20.11 6.31 13.41
C ARG A 279 -19.73 5.90 14.83
N LEU A 280 -18.45 5.95 15.17
CA LEU A 280 -17.95 5.67 16.53
C LEU A 280 -18.48 6.71 17.53
N ALA A 281 -18.47 7.99 17.18
CA ALA A 281 -18.98 9.07 18.04
C ALA A 281 -20.47 8.88 18.33
N ALA A 282 -21.29 8.61 17.29
CA ALA A 282 -22.70 8.30 17.46
C ALA A 282 -22.93 7.07 18.34
N TRP A 283 -22.11 6.02 18.17
CA TRP A 283 -22.21 4.78 18.95
C TRP A 283 -21.82 4.93 20.43
N LEU A 284 -20.90 5.84 20.72
CA LEU A 284 -20.42 6.19 22.07
C LEU A 284 -21.26 7.28 22.74
N SER A 285 -22.26 7.85 22.06
CA SER A 285 -23.12 8.89 22.63
C SER A 285 -23.81 8.42 23.93
N PRO A 286 -23.99 9.31 24.94
CA PRO A 286 -24.61 8.96 26.22
C PRO A 286 -26.00 8.32 26.07
N GLU A 287 -26.79 8.79 25.09
CA GLU A 287 -28.11 8.25 24.77
C GLU A 287 -28.06 6.80 24.26
N THR A 288 -27.03 6.46 23.50
CA THR A 288 -26.79 5.08 23.03
C THR A 288 -26.21 4.21 24.14
N ILE A 289 -25.45 4.77 25.08
CA ILE A 289 -24.95 4.05 26.26
C ILE A 289 -26.12 3.69 27.20
N ALA A 290 -27.02 4.62 27.51
CA ALA A 290 -28.17 4.41 28.39
C ALA A 290 -29.15 3.34 27.87
N ARG A 291 -29.43 3.31 26.56
CA ARG A 291 -30.29 2.27 25.94
C ARG A 291 -29.69 0.88 25.94
N THR A 292 -28.36 0.75 25.99
CA THR A 292 -27.70 -0.58 26.00
C THR A 292 -27.68 -1.18 27.41
N THR A 293 -27.65 -0.35 28.45
CA THR A 293 -27.68 -0.79 29.86
C THR A 293 -29.05 -1.30 30.31
N GLU A 294 -30.14 -0.88 29.67
CA GLU A 294 -31.51 -1.33 30.01
C GLU A 294 -31.86 -2.72 29.44
N VAL A 295 -31.11 -3.23 28.46
CA VAL A 295 -31.48 -4.47 27.72
C VAL A 295 -30.74 -5.73 28.23
N SER A 296 -29.85 -5.65 29.23
CA SER A 296 -29.11 -6.84 29.69
C SER A 296 -29.00 -7.00 31.20
N VAL A 297 -30.11 -7.37 31.86
CA VAL A 297 -30.08 -8.25 33.04
C VAL A 297 -31.34 -9.13 33.06
N PRO A 298 -31.31 -10.39 32.58
CA PRO A 298 -32.27 -11.37 33.08
C PRO A 298 -31.87 -11.73 34.53
N PRO A 299 -32.84 -11.80 35.46
CA PRO A 299 -32.54 -12.18 36.84
C PRO A 299 -32.01 -13.61 36.86
N ILE A 300 -30.91 -13.79 37.59
CA ILE A 300 -30.41 -15.12 37.95
C ILE A 300 -31.39 -15.66 39.00
N VAL A 301 -32.16 -16.68 38.63
CA VAL A 301 -32.78 -17.63 39.54
C VAL A 301 -32.20 -19.00 39.23
#